data_AF-A0A2B8A3S4-F1
#
_entry.id   AF-A0A2B8A3S4-F1
#
_cell.length_a   1.000
_cell.length_b   1.000
_cell.length_c   1.000
_cell.angle_alpha   90.00
_cell.angle_beta   90.00
_cell.angle_gamma   90.00
#
_symmetry.space_group_name_H-M   'P 1'
#
loop_
_entity.id
_entity.type
_entity.pdbx_description
1 polymer ?
#
loop_
_entity_poly.entity_id
_entity_poly.type
_entity_poly.pdbx_seq_one_letter_code
_entity_poly.pdbx_strand_id
1 'polypeptide(L)'
;MKEILILWLLAFAHHGVRSEPPRHAKSSFDDWFTQKTLRIDYAHVGNSASDQYALETVRREPYWGGSKSWLIDETNAGKNFFKVYDAATHTLLYSRGYCTLFDEWQHTAEASRITRSFSESVVMPFPKKNVRIDFLRLNDKGEFEVKFSYAFQVNDIFIHTELNKYPVDSILISGKPENKVDV
;
A
#
# COMPACT_ATOMS: atom_id res chain seq x y z
N MET A 1 -36.37 -64.36 18.20
CA MET A 1 -36.23 -63.86 19.59
C MET A 1 -34.98 -62.99 19.68
N LYS A 2 -35.13 -61.84 20.33
CA LYS A 2 -34.18 -60.74 20.60
C LYS A 2 -34.26 -59.54 19.65
N GLU A 3 -34.97 -58.56 20.19
CA GLU A 3 -35.22 -57.18 19.77
C GLU A 3 -34.03 -56.24 20.08
N ILE A 4 -34.06 -55.01 19.52
CA ILE A 4 -33.86 -53.68 20.16
C ILE A 4 -32.99 -52.67 19.35
N LEU A 5 -33.67 -51.56 19.01
CA LEU A 5 -33.32 -50.13 18.82
C LEU A 5 -31.98 -49.69 18.17
N ILE A 6 -32.08 -48.71 17.27
CA ILE A 6 -31.26 -47.45 17.17
C ILE A 6 -32.09 -46.45 16.32
N LEU A 7 -32.80 -45.50 16.95
CA LEU A 7 -32.44 -44.07 17.16
C LEU A 7 -32.39 -43.21 15.88
N TRP A 8 -33.43 -42.39 15.73
CA TRP A 8 -33.56 -41.30 14.75
C TRP A 8 -32.65 -40.11 15.15
N LEU A 9 -31.83 -39.63 14.21
CA LEU A 9 -31.01 -38.42 14.38
C LEU A 9 -31.54 -37.33 13.44
N LEU A 10 -32.21 -36.33 14.02
CA LEU A 10 -32.59 -35.07 13.38
C LEU A 10 -31.33 -34.21 13.19
N ALA A 11 -30.88 -34.04 11.95
CA ALA A 11 -29.84 -33.08 11.62
C ALA A 11 -30.44 -31.68 11.43
N PHE A 12 -30.25 -30.79 12.40
CA PHE A 12 -30.46 -29.35 12.22
C PHE A 12 -29.30 -28.79 11.38
N ALA A 13 -29.57 -28.48 10.11
CA ALA A 13 -28.64 -27.73 9.27
C ALA A 13 -28.59 -26.26 9.75
N HIS A 14 -27.58 -25.92 10.54
CA HIS A 14 -27.16 -24.53 10.74
C HIS A 14 -26.64 -23.98 9.40
N HIS A 15 -27.53 -23.37 8.61
CA HIS A 15 -27.13 -22.49 7.53
C HIS A 15 -26.57 -21.22 8.15
N GLY A 16 -25.27 -21.24 8.48
CA GLY A 16 -24.53 -20.02 8.72
C GLY A 16 -24.65 -19.15 7.49
N VAL A 17 -25.33 -18.01 7.63
CA VAL A 17 -25.29 -16.94 6.63
C VAL A 17 -23.84 -16.50 6.54
N ARG A 18 -23.16 -16.97 5.49
CA ARG A 18 -21.82 -16.50 5.14
C ARG A 18 -22.04 -15.08 4.63
N SER A 19 -21.71 -14.07 5.44
CA SER A 19 -21.69 -12.69 4.97
C SER A 19 -20.71 -12.62 3.80
N GLU A 20 -21.20 -12.34 2.60
CA GLU A 20 -20.32 -12.01 1.48
C GLU A 20 -19.42 -10.84 1.90
N PRO A 21 -18.11 -10.86 1.58
CA PRO A 21 -17.28 -9.68 1.77
C PRO A 21 -17.91 -8.51 0.98
N PRO A 22 -17.86 -7.28 1.50
CA PRO A 22 -18.42 -6.13 0.80
C PRO A 22 -17.83 -6.06 -0.61
N ARG A 23 -18.71 -6.18 -1.62
CA ARG A 23 -18.36 -5.90 -3.01
C ARG A 23 -18.06 -4.42 -3.11
N HIS A 24 -16.78 -4.05 -3.00
CA HIS A 24 -16.34 -2.73 -3.40
C HIS A 24 -16.71 -2.57 -4.87
N ALA A 25 -17.62 -1.64 -5.19
CA ALA A 25 -17.84 -1.23 -6.57
C ALA A 25 -16.46 -0.88 -7.13
N LYS A 26 -16.03 -1.58 -8.18
CA LYS A 26 -14.70 -1.45 -8.75
C LYS A 26 -14.61 -0.08 -9.42
N SER A 27 -14.33 0.95 -8.64
CA SER A 27 -14.15 2.31 -9.15
C SER A 27 -12.99 2.29 -10.14
N SER A 28 -13.18 2.94 -11.28
CA SER A 28 -12.16 2.95 -12.31
C SER A 28 -11.01 3.87 -11.90
N PHE A 29 -9.81 3.61 -12.40
CA PHE A 29 -8.65 4.48 -12.19
C PHE A 29 -8.98 5.94 -12.52
N ASP A 30 -9.68 6.15 -13.64
CA ASP A 30 -10.00 7.49 -14.14
C ASP A 30 -11.03 8.23 -13.29
N ASP A 31 -11.74 7.58 -12.37
CA ASP A 31 -12.64 8.28 -11.44
C ASP A 31 -11.85 9.05 -10.38
N TRP A 32 -10.71 8.50 -9.95
CA TRP A 32 -9.98 8.96 -8.77
C TRP A 32 -8.60 9.52 -9.06
N PHE A 33 -7.98 9.09 -10.16
CA PHE A 33 -6.57 9.35 -10.41
C PHE A 33 -6.31 9.96 -11.78
N THR A 34 -5.15 10.60 -11.92
CA THR A 34 -4.62 11.09 -13.19
C THR A 34 -3.46 10.22 -13.65
N GLN A 35 -3.05 10.36 -14.91
CA GLN A 35 -1.90 9.63 -15.49
C GLN A 35 -0.52 10.11 -14.98
N LYS A 36 -0.48 10.74 -13.81
CA LYS A 36 0.71 11.26 -13.14
C LYS A 36 1.00 10.43 -11.89
N THR A 37 2.20 10.54 -11.35
CA THR A 37 2.59 9.85 -10.12
C THR A 37 2.67 10.84 -8.97
N LEU A 38 2.09 10.48 -7.83
CA LEU A 38 2.41 11.05 -6.53
C LEU A 38 3.53 10.21 -5.92
N ARG A 39 4.71 10.82 -5.75
CA ARG A 39 5.84 10.23 -5.05
C ARG A 39 5.98 10.89 -3.68
N ILE A 40 6.16 10.06 -2.66
CA ILE A 40 6.42 10.50 -1.30
C ILE A 40 7.75 9.90 -0.86
N ASP A 41 8.70 10.79 -0.59
CA ASP A 41 9.97 10.48 0.05
C ASP A 41 9.83 10.70 1.56
N TYR A 42 10.32 9.78 2.37
CA TYR A 42 10.26 9.83 3.82
C TYR A 42 11.49 9.19 4.46
N ALA A 43 11.83 9.66 5.65
CA ALA A 43 12.84 9.07 6.51
C ALA A 43 12.20 8.02 7.42
N HIS A 44 12.76 6.82 7.42
CA HIS A 44 12.50 5.75 8.36
C HIS A 44 13.63 5.71 9.38
N VAL A 45 13.33 6.16 10.60
CA VAL A 45 14.33 6.43 11.65
C VAL A 45 14.11 5.49 12.81
N GLY A 46 15.17 4.85 13.29
CA GLY A 46 15.04 3.94 14.42
C GLY A 46 16.26 3.11 14.72
N ASN A 47 16.03 2.11 15.55
CA ASN A 47 17.01 1.13 16.05
C ASN A 47 16.29 -0.22 16.25
N SER A 48 16.90 -1.20 16.92
CA SER A 48 16.31 -2.53 17.07
C SER A 48 14.98 -2.58 17.85
N ALA A 49 14.64 -1.52 18.61
CA ALA A 49 13.49 -1.50 19.50
C ALA A 49 12.39 -0.50 19.09
N SER A 50 12.69 0.47 18.23
CA SER A 50 11.71 1.47 17.80
C SER A 50 11.92 1.95 16.37
N ASP A 51 10.84 2.45 15.79
CA ASP A 51 10.79 3.09 14.48
C ASP A 51 9.92 4.35 14.51
N GLN A 52 10.25 5.30 13.63
CA GLN A 52 9.54 6.54 13.40
C GLN A 52 9.65 6.91 11.92
N TYR A 53 8.64 7.64 11.44
CA TYR A 53 8.53 8.08 10.06
C TYR A 53 8.50 9.60 10.03
N ALA A 54 9.27 10.21 9.14
CA ALA A 54 9.24 11.65 8.91
C ALA A 54 9.14 11.95 7.40
N LEU A 55 8.20 12.80 7.02
CA LEU A 55 8.03 13.20 5.62
C LEU A 55 9.25 14.02 5.17
N GLU A 56 9.85 13.65 4.03
CA GLU A 56 10.96 14.40 3.44
C GLU A 56 10.49 15.26 2.27
N THR A 57 9.89 14.65 1.24
CA THR A 57 9.49 15.38 0.03
C THR A 57 8.25 14.76 -0.61
N VAL A 58 7.42 15.61 -1.21
CA VAL A 58 6.26 15.21 -2.00
C VAL A 58 6.43 15.71 -3.42
N ARG A 59 6.34 14.81 -4.41
CA ARG A 59 6.57 15.12 -5.83
C ARG A 59 5.42 14.66 -6.69
N ARG A 60 5.17 15.42 -7.76
CA ARG A 60 4.29 15.04 -8.87
C ARG A 60 5.12 14.76 -10.11
N GLU A 61 5.26 13.50 -10.46
CA GLU A 61 5.96 13.06 -11.68
C GLU A 61 4.97 12.94 -12.85
N PRO A 62 5.41 13.15 -14.10
CA PRO A 62 4.53 13.36 -15.25
C PRO A 62 3.81 12.11 -15.75
N TYR A 63 4.29 10.91 -15.42
CA TYR A 63 3.78 9.65 -15.95
C TYR A 63 3.55 8.64 -14.83
N TRP A 64 2.41 7.95 -14.87
CA TRP A 64 2.10 6.78 -14.05
C TRP A 64 2.47 5.49 -14.79
N GLY A 65 3.47 4.78 -14.27
CA GLY A 65 3.93 3.49 -14.81
C GLY A 65 3.30 2.25 -14.15
N GLY A 66 2.44 2.43 -13.15
CA GLY A 66 1.83 1.30 -12.43
C GLY A 66 0.49 0.83 -13.02
N SER A 67 -0.09 -0.19 -12.41
CA SER A 67 -1.38 -0.75 -12.84
C SER A 67 -2.54 0.25 -12.70
N LYS A 68 -3.43 0.26 -13.69
CA LYS A 68 -4.71 1.01 -13.68
C LYS A 68 -5.93 0.12 -13.38
N SER A 69 -5.74 -1.20 -13.34
CA SER A 69 -6.81 -2.19 -13.16
C SER A 69 -6.74 -2.91 -11.81
N TRP A 70 -5.54 -3.00 -11.23
CA TRP A 70 -5.27 -3.57 -9.92
C TRP A 70 -4.90 -2.43 -8.96
N LEU A 71 -5.89 -1.69 -8.48
CA LEU A 71 -5.63 -0.53 -7.60
C LEU A 71 -5.43 -0.95 -6.15
N ILE A 72 -6.19 -1.94 -5.70
CA ILE A 72 -6.11 -2.48 -4.33
C ILE A 72 -5.26 -3.72 -4.33
N ASP A 73 -4.15 -3.69 -3.60
CA ASP A 73 -3.37 -4.87 -3.30
C ASP A 73 -4.06 -5.68 -2.18
N GLU A 74 -4.43 -6.91 -2.51
CA GLU A 74 -5.07 -7.89 -1.63
C GLU A 74 -4.10 -8.99 -1.17
N THR A 75 -2.85 -8.96 -1.65
CA THR A 75 -1.85 -10.01 -1.36
C THR A 75 -1.32 -9.93 0.06
N ASN A 76 -1.39 -8.74 0.68
CA ASN A 76 -0.75 -8.44 1.96
C ASN A 76 0.75 -8.80 1.98
N ALA A 77 1.41 -8.75 0.81
CA ALA A 77 2.81 -9.10 0.67
C ALA A 77 3.71 -7.96 1.15
N GLY A 78 4.76 -8.31 1.89
CA GLY A 78 5.75 -7.35 2.40
C GLY A 78 5.53 -6.98 3.87
N LYS A 79 6.56 -6.42 4.50
CA LYS A 79 6.53 -6.01 5.91
C LYS A 79 5.82 -4.68 6.12
N ASN A 80 5.76 -3.85 5.08
CA ASN A 80 5.07 -2.57 5.09
C ASN A 80 3.98 -2.53 4.04
N PHE A 81 3.08 -1.59 4.23
CA PHE A 81 1.98 -1.31 3.33
C PHE A 81 1.74 0.20 3.31
N PHE A 82 1.17 0.70 2.23
CA PHE A 82 0.50 1.99 2.30
C PHE A 82 -0.89 1.90 1.67
N LYS A 83 -1.82 2.68 2.21
CA LYS A 83 -3.22 2.73 1.79
C LYS A 83 -3.63 4.17 1.56
N VAL A 84 -4.29 4.42 0.44
CA VAL A 84 -4.76 5.73 0.02
C VAL A 84 -6.28 5.75 0.12
N TYR A 85 -6.80 6.69 0.89
CA TYR A 85 -8.23 6.86 1.13
C TYR A 85 -8.71 8.21 0.63
N ASP A 86 -9.87 8.26 0.00
CA ASP A 86 -10.54 9.53 -0.26
C ASP A 86 -10.80 10.27 1.07
N ALA A 87 -10.41 11.54 1.13
CA ALA A 87 -10.51 12.29 2.39
C ALA A 87 -11.96 12.58 2.81
N ALA A 88 -12.90 12.65 1.86
CA ALA A 88 -14.29 12.99 2.13
C ALA A 88 -15.14 11.77 2.53
N THR A 89 -14.92 10.63 1.88
CA THR A 89 -15.74 9.43 2.04
C THR A 89 -15.05 8.30 2.79
N HIS A 90 -13.74 8.42 3.04
CA HIS A 90 -12.89 7.36 3.59
C HIS A 90 -12.88 6.07 2.77
N THR A 91 -13.23 6.15 1.49
CA THR A 91 -13.17 5.02 0.56
C THR A 91 -11.72 4.67 0.26
N LEU A 92 -11.35 3.39 0.38
CA LEU A 92 -10.02 2.91 -0.04
C LEU A 92 -9.91 2.96 -1.57
N LEU A 93 -8.92 3.70 -2.07
CA LEU A 93 -8.73 3.96 -3.50
C LEU A 93 -7.54 3.20 -4.08
N TYR A 94 -6.46 3.04 -3.30
CA TYR A 94 -5.23 2.41 -3.74
C TYR A 94 -4.47 1.81 -2.56
N SER A 95 -3.76 0.71 -2.78
CA SER A 95 -2.85 0.15 -1.77
C SER A 95 -1.72 -0.67 -2.37
N ARG A 96 -0.56 -0.69 -1.72
CA ARG A 96 0.58 -1.55 -2.09
C ARG A 96 1.37 -1.99 -0.87
N GLY A 97 1.80 -3.24 -0.91
CA GLY A 97 2.80 -3.78 0.00
C GLY A 97 4.23 -3.61 -0.50
N TYR A 98 5.18 -3.53 0.42
CA TYR A 98 6.60 -3.38 0.14
C TYR A 98 7.48 -3.82 1.33
N CYS A 99 8.77 -4.00 1.06
CA CYS A 99 9.80 -4.22 2.07
C CYS A 99 10.82 -3.08 2.01
N THR A 100 11.54 -2.86 3.11
CA THR A 100 12.51 -1.78 3.21
C THR A 100 13.86 -2.29 3.67
N LEU A 101 14.92 -1.54 3.35
CA LEU A 101 16.24 -1.84 3.88
C LEU A 101 16.32 -1.57 5.39
N PHE A 102 15.53 -0.62 5.91
CA PHE A 102 15.41 -0.41 7.35
C PHE A 102 14.94 -1.68 8.07
N ASP A 103 13.94 -2.38 7.52
CA ASP A 103 13.44 -3.63 8.10
C ASP A 103 14.52 -4.72 8.19
N GLU A 104 15.35 -4.84 7.18
CA GLU A 104 16.47 -5.78 7.19
C GLU A 104 17.51 -5.36 8.23
N TRP A 105 17.91 -4.08 8.20
CA TRP A 105 18.91 -3.52 9.09
C TRP A 105 18.50 -3.59 10.57
N GLN A 106 17.21 -3.43 10.89
CA GLN A 106 16.70 -3.41 12.25
C GLN A 106 16.98 -4.71 13.03
N HIS A 107 17.22 -5.83 12.33
CA HIS A 107 17.55 -7.12 12.94
C HIS A 107 19.06 -7.38 13.03
N THR A 108 19.89 -6.39 12.72
CA THR A 108 21.35 -6.52 12.83
C THR A 108 21.84 -6.19 14.24
N ALA A 109 23.04 -6.68 14.59
CA ALA A 109 23.71 -6.31 15.83
C ALA A 109 24.13 -4.82 15.90
N GLU A 110 24.10 -4.10 14.79
CA GLU A 110 24.30 -2.65 14.80
C GLU A 110 23.06 -1.92 15.33
N ALA A 111 21.87 -2.34 14.92
CA ALA A 111 20.62 -1.69 15.33
C ALA A 111 20.38 -1.73 16.85
N SER A 112 21.01 -2.66 17.59
CA SER A 112 20.94 -2.67 19.06
C SER A 112 21.84 -1.63 19.74
N ARG A 113 22.68 -0.93 18.99
CA ARG A 113 23.71 -0.02 19.51
C ARG A 113 23.56 1.42 19.02
N ILE A 114 22.95 1.62 17.86
CA ILE A 114 22.88 2.92 17.18
C ILE A 114 21.49 3.12 16.56
N THR A 115 21.04 4.38 16.54
CA THR A 115 19.89 4.81 15.75
C THR A 115 20.35 5.32 14.37
N ARG A 116 19.72 4.82 13.30
CA ARG A 116 19.96 5.28 11.92
C ARG A 116 18.69 5.85 11.31
N SER A 117 18.88 6.59 10.21
CA SER A 117 17.84 7.07 9.32
C SER A 117 18.06 6.49 7.94
N PHE A 118 17.00 6.00 7.32
CA PHE A 118 16.98 5.49 5.95
C PHE A 118 15.97 6.32 5.15
N SER A 119 16.38 6.83 3.99
CA SER A 119 15.45 7.52 3.10
C SER A 119 14.77 6.48 2.19
N GLU A 120 13.45 6.52 2.17
CA GLU A 120 12.58 5.58 1.50
C GLU A 120 11.58 6.35 0.63
N SER A 121 11.08 5.68 -0.42
CA SER A 121 10.14 6.30 -1.37
C SER A 121 8.99 5.35 -1.66
N VAL A 122 7.77 5.88 -1.65
CA VAL A 122 6.60 5.21 -2.20
C VAL A 122 6.01 6.03 -3.34
N VAL A 123 5.43 5.33 -4.31
CA VAL A 123 4.78 5.93 -5.48
C VAL A 123 3.37 5.39 -5.65
N MET A 124 2.46 6.27 -6.04
CA MET A 124 1.04 5.96 -6.25
C MET A 124 0.48 6.85 -7.35
N PRO A 125 -0.65 6.49 -7.98
CA PRO A 125 -1.21 7.35 -9.00
C PRO A 125 -1.71 8.66 -8.37
N PHE A 126 -1.47 9.78 -9.06
CA PHE A 126 -1.72 11.11 -8.51
C PHE A 126 -3.23 11.35 -8.40
N PRO A 127 -3.77 11.64 -7.20
CA PRO A 127 -5.20 11.72 -6.98
C PRO A 127 -5.80 13.02 -7.54
N LYS A 128 -7.07 12.95 -7.96
CA LYS A 128 -7.84 14.12 -8.41
C LYS A 128 -8.37 14.97 -7.26
N LYS A 129 -8.45 14.40 -6.05
CA LYS A 129 -8.99 15.01 -4.84
C LYS A 129 -8.02 14.80 -3.68
N ASN A 130 -8.27 15.48 -2.56
CA ASN A 130 -7.50 15.30 -1.34
C ASN A 130 -7.68 13.87 -0.81
N VAL A 131 -6.60 13.31 -0.27
CA VAL A 131 -6.58 11.93 0.23
C VAL A 131 -5.86 11.85 1.57
N ARG A 132 -6.21 10.83 2.35
CA ARG A 132 -5.40 10.38 3.49
C ARG A 132 -4.55 9.21 3.04
N ILE A 133 -3.25 9.25 3.33
CA ILE A 133 -2.31 8.18 2.99
C ILE A 133 -1.78 7.61 4.30
N ASP A 134 -2.15 6.37 4.59
CA ASP A 134 -1.72 5.66 5.78
C ASP A 134 -0.56 4.74 5.42
N PHE A 135 0.53 4.84 6.18
CA PHE A 135 1.69 3.95 6.14
C PHE A 135 1.52 2.95 7.28
N LEU A 136 1.56 1.67 6.92
CA LEU A 136 1.33 0.57 7.84
C LEU A 136 2.54 -0.36 7.85
N ARG A 137 2.73 -1.02 8.99
CA ARG A 137 3.77 -2.02 9.17
C ARG A 137 3.21 -3.23 9.89
N LEU A 138 3.65 -4.43 9.53
CA LEU A 138 3.29 -5.65 10.25
C LEU A 138 3.93 -5.64 11.63
N ASN A 139 3.10 -5.86 12.65
CA ASN A 139 3.56 -6.11 14.01
C ASN A 139 3.91 -7.59 14.21
N ASP A 140 4.42 -7.94 15.40
CA ASP A 140 4.81 -9.31 15.75
C ASP A 140 3.64 -10.31 15.77
N LYS A 141 2.38 -9.83 15.75
CA LYS A 141 1.18 -10.67 15.63
C LYS A 141 0.77 -10.92 14.17
N GLY A 142 1.51 -10.36 13.20
CA GLY A 142 1.18 -10.45 11.78
C GLY A 142 0.03 -9.53 11.37
N GLU A 143 -0.26 -8.48 12.15
CA GLU A 143 -1.30 -7.51 11.86
C GLU A 143 -0.69 -6.18 11.42
N PHE A 144 -1.28 -5.53 10.42
CA PHE A 144 -0.85 -4.20 10.00
C PHE A 144 -1.30 -3.13 10.99
N GLU A 145 -0.34 -2.43 11.60
CA GLU A 145 -0.57 -1.23 12.40
C GLU A 145 -0.26 0.03 11.61
N VAL A 146 -1.05 1.08 11.78
CA VAL A 146 -0.77 2.40 11.18
C VAL A 146 0.38 3.06 11.95
N LYS A 147 1.47 3.35 11.26
CA LYS A 147 2.66 4.01 11.82
C LYS A 147 2.66 5.52 11.58
N PHE A 148 2.12 5.93 10.44
CA PHE A 148 2.12 7.32 10.00
C PHE A 148 0.94 7.56 9.06
N SER A 149 0.28 8.71 9.20
CA SER A 149 -0.81 9.14 8.32
C SER A 149 -0.49 10.53 7.78
N TYR A 150 -0.60 10.68 6.47
CA TYR A 150 -0.37 11.94 5.77
C TYR A 150 -1.65 12.43 5.08
N ALA A 151 -2.09 13.64 5.43
CA ALA A 151 -3.27 14.28 4.86
C ALA A 151 -2.89 15.09 3.62
N PHE A 152 -2.73 14.42 2.48
CA PHE A 152 -2.32 15.05 1.22
C PHE A 152 -3.40 15.97 0.64
N GLN A 153 -3.00 17.20 0.33
CA GLN A 153 -3.84 18.19 -0.37
C GLN A 153 -3.38 18.33 -1.82
N VAL A 154 -4.28 18.15 -2.78
CA VAL A 154 -3.93 18.10 -4.21
C VAL A 154 -3.35 19.42 -4.76
N ASN A 155 -3.69 20.53 -4.12
CA ASN A 155 -3.29 21.89 -4.50
C ASN A 155 -2.22 22.47 -3.57
N ASP A 156 -1.52 21.64 -2.80
CA ASP A 156 -0.44 22.08 -1.92
C ASP A 156 0.73 22.66 -2.75
N ILE A 157 1.23 23.83 -2.33
CA ILE A 157 2.35 24.53 -2.96
C ILE A 157 3.68 23.82 -2.76
N PHE A 158 3.78 22.93 -1.75
CA PHE A 158 4.99 22.14 -1.47
C PHE A 158 5.08 20.86 -2.33
N ILE A 159 4.19 20.68 -3.31
CA ILE A 159 4.30 19.60 -4.29
C ILE A 159 5.30 20.00 -5.37
N HIS A 160 6.47 19.36 -5.31
CA HIS A 160 7.54 19.53 -6.27
C HIS A 160 7.20 18.91 -7.63
N THR A 161 7.72 19.51 -8.71
CA THR A 161 7.42 19.06 -10.10
C THR A 161 8.65 19.00 -10.99
N GLU A 162 9.75 19.57 -10.53
CA GLU A 162 11.04 19.54 -11.20
C GLU A 162 11.58 18.11 -11.28
N LEU A 163 12.12 17.79 -12.46
CA LEU A 163 12.76 16.51 -12.74
C LEU A 163 14.13 16.76 -13.34
N ASN A 164 15.12 16.01 -12.83
CA ASN A 164 16.40 15.91 -13.48
C ASN A 164 16.24 15.06 -14.74
N LYS A 165 16.73 15.56 -15.87
CA LYS A 165 16.76 14.81 -17.13
C LYS A 165 18.12 14.14 -17.25
N TYR A 166 18.12 12.84 -17.48
CA TYR A 166 19.31 12.06 -17.74
C TYR A 166 19.22 11.45 -19.14
N PRO A 167 20.35 11.22 -19.83
CA PRO A 167 20.33 10.43 -21.05
C PRO A 167 19.87 9.01 -20.72
N VAL A 168 18.96 8.48 -21.54
CA VAL A 168 18.38 7.13 -21.38
C VAL A 168 18.43 6.43 -22.73
N ASP A 169 18.92 5.19 -22.72
CA ASP A 169 18.91 4.31 -23.88
C ASP A 169 17.90 3.18 -23.65
N SER A 170 17.03 2.94 -24.63
CA SER A 170 16.05 1.85 -24.56
C SER A 170 16.69 0.53 -25.00
N ILE A 171 16.76 -0.44 -24.08
CA ILE A 171 17.26 -1.79 -24.38
C ILE A 171 16.19 -2.66 -25.05
N LEU A 172 14.95 -2.60 -24.56
CA LEU A 172 13.81 -3.35 -25.09
C LEU A 172 12.52 -2.55 -24.96
N ILE A 173 11.78 -2.43 -26.07
CA ILE A 173 10.43 -1.83 -26.08
C ILE A 173 9.44 -2.91 -26.55
N SER A 174 8.70 -3.47 -25.60
CA SER A 174 7.72 -4.55 -25.88
C SER A 174 6.28 -4.05 -26.08
N GLY A 175 6.05 -2.74 -26.02
CA GLY A 175 4.74 -2.12 -26.14
C GLY A 175 4.66 -0.78 -25.40
N LYS A 176 3.46 -0.25 -25.24
CA LYS A 176 3.24 0.97 -24.46
C LYS A 176 3.41 0.71 -22.94
N PRO A 177 3.98 1.64 -22.16
CA PRO A 177 4.16 1.53 -20.72
C PRO A 177 2.89 1.12 -19.97
N GLU A 178 1.72 1.64 -20.35
CA GLU A 178 0.47 1.29 -19.67
C GLU A 178 0.05 -0.19 -19.81
N ASN A 179 0.67 -0.94 -20.71
CA ASN A 179 0.38 -2.34 -21.00
C ASN A 179 1.56 -3.28 -20.74
N LYS A 180 2.69 -2.75 -20.24
CA LYS A 180 3.94 -3.49 -20.03
C LYS A 180 4.53 -3.12 -18.66
N VAL A 181 5.56 -3.85 -18.27
CA VAL A 181 6.34 -3.53 -17.06
C VAL A 181 7.55 -2.73 -17.52
N ASP A 182 7.72 -1.54 -16.97
CA ASP A 182 8.89 -0.69 -17.18
C ASP A 182 9.94 -1.01 -16.08
N VAL A 183 11.17 -1.31 -16.49
CA VAL A 183 12.31 -1.67 -15.62
C VAL A 183 13.54 -0.87 -16.04
#